data_AF-A0A3D0H2T8-F1
#
_entry.id   AF-A0A3D0H2T8-F1
#
_cell.length_a   1.000
_cell.length_b   1.000
_cell.length_c   1.000
_cell.angle_alpha   90.00
_cell.angle_beta   90.00
_cell.angle_gamma   90.00
#
_symmetry.space_group_name_H-M   'P 1'
#
loop_
_entity.id
_entity.type
_entity.pdbx_description
1 polymer ?
#
loop_
_entity_poly.entity_id
_entity_poly.type
_entity_poly.pdbx_seq_one_letter_code
_entity_poly.pdbx_strand_id
1 'polypeptide(L)'
;MAFKPKWVLRLFCSLAGMALLTGFVLAVYRTYERAGDAHILTQLAGFDERRQSLNPFSETGCPITPNMAVWILENFNHPYSHCCPFSRSLGICGTPLIMWAGRGLGTGPVVADERLFRVVRHFIRRGENVNASHDGLTALHEAVLFANPQYAEMLLTHGANPYATIQRPGKKSHGLNAFELAELLSTRNPGRFDTVRSVLAKFSEPSPTASAPETPTPSSHRTSGND
;
A
#
# COMPACT_ATOMS: atom_id res chain seq x y z
N MET A 1 33.94 -60.92 4.88
CA MET A 1 33.25 -60.38 3.68
C MET A 1 32.02 -59.60 4.15
N ALA A 2 32.00 -58.28 3.99
CA ALA A 2 30.86 -57.46 4.38
C ALA A 2 29.78 -57.52 3.28
N PHE A 3 28.73 -58.30 3.51
CA PHE A 3 27.58 -58.41 2.62
C PHE A 3 26.70 -57.14 2.79
N LYS A 4 27.02 -56.05 2.07
CA LYS A 4 26.14 -54.88 2.00
C LYS A 4 25.02 -55.18 1.00
N PRO A 5 23.77 -55.45 1.43
CA PRO A 5 22.74 -55.88 0.51
C PRO A 5 22.34 -54.69 -0.37
N LYS A 6 22.44 -54.85 -1.69
CA LYS A 6 22.06 -53.79 -2.66
C LYS A 6 20.63 -53.28 -2.46
N TRP A 7 19.74 -54.10 -1.87
CA TRP A 7 18.37 -53.72 -1.53
C TRP A 7 18.29 -52.71 -0.38
N VAL A 8 19.21 -52.76 0.60
CA VAL A 8 19.27 -51.79 1.70
C VAL A 8 19.61 -50.41 1.15
N LEU A 9 20.57 -50.32 0.23
CA LEU A 9 20.92 -49.06 -0.43
C LEU A 9 19.77 -48.52 -1.28
N ARG A 10 19.05 -49.38 -2.02
CA ARG A 10 17.86 -48.98 -2.80
C ARG A 10 16.71 -48.50 -1.92
N LEU A 11 16.49 -49.15 -0.78
CA LEU A 11 15.48 -48.74 0.20
C LEU A 11 15.84 -47.38 0.82
N PHE A 12 17.10 -47.19 1.24
CA PHE A 12 17.59 -45.90 1.73
C PHE A 12 17.47 -44.79 0.69
N CYS A 13 17.86 -45.04 -0.56
CA CYS A 13 17.69 -44.07 -1.65
C CYS A 13 16.21 -43.75 -1.93
N SER A 14 15.32 -44.74 -1.86
CA SER A 14 13.88 -44.53 -2.06
C SER A 14 13.25 -43.72 -0.93
N LEU A 15 13.60 -44.02 0.33
CA LEU A 15 13.16 -43.26 1.50
C LEU A 15 13.71 -41.83 1.49
N ALA A 16 14.99 -41.65 1.13
CA ALA A 16 15.58 -40.32 0.96
C ALA A 16 14.89 -39.54 -0.19
N GLY A 17 14.59 -40.20 -1.31
CA GLY A 17 13.84 -39.62 -2.42
C GLY A 17 12.44 -39.18 -2.01
N MET A 18 11.70 -40.01 -1.25
CA MET A 18 10.38 -39.63 -0.73
C MET A 18 10.46 -38.48 0.28
N ALA A 19 11.47 -38.45 1.16
CA ALA A 19 11.67 -37.36 2.10
C ALA A 19 11.94 -36.03 1.37
N LEU A 20 12.82 -36.05 0.35
CA LEU A 20 13.10 -34.87 -0.48
C LEU A 20 11.86 -34.40 -1.25
N LEU A 21 11.10 -35.32 -1.85
CA LEU A 21 9.86 -35.00 -2.56
C LEU A 21 8.82 -34.38 -1.62
N THR A 22 8.66 -34.95 -0.42
CA THR A 22 7.71 -34.43 0.57
C THR A 22 8.10 -33.03 1.06
N GLY A 23 9.39 -32.81 1.32
CA GLY A 23 9.92 -31.49 1.66
C GLY A 23 9.73 -30.47 0.53
N PHE A 24 9.97 -30.88 -0.71
CA PHE A 24 9.75 -30.04 -1.89
C PHE A 24 8.27 -29.69 -2.10
N VAL A 25 7.36 -30.67 -2.02
CA VAL A 25 5.91 -30.44 -2.13
C VAL A 25 5.42 -29.50 -1.04
N LEU A 26 5.88 -29.65 0.20
CA LEU A 26 5.52 -28.74 1.30
C LEU A 26 6.05 -27.32 1.05
N ALA A 27 7.28 -27.18 0.55
CA ALA A 27 7.86 -25.88 0.20
C ALA A 27 7.07 -25.21 -0.95
N VAL A 28 6.70 -25.97 -1.98
CA VAL A 28 5.89 -25.49 -3.11
C VAL A 28 4.49 -25.08 -2.64
N TYR A 29 3.82 -25.91 -1.83
CA TYR A 29 2.49 -25.61 -1.29
C TYR A 29 2.49 -24.32 -0.45
N ARG A 30 3.44 -24.20 0.49
CA ARG A 30 3.59 -22.99 1.33
C ARG A 30 3.89 -21.74 0.50
N THR A 31 4.69 -21.90 -0.56
CA THR A 31 5.00 -20.81 -1.49
C THR A 31 3.76 -20.41 -2.27
N TYR A 32 2.99 -21.37 -2.79
CA TYR A 32 1.75 -21.12 -3.51
C TYR A 32 0.71 -20.40 -2.65
N GLU A 33 0.49 -20.84 -1.41
CA GLU A 33 -0.45 -20.15 -0.51
C GLU A 33 -0.02 -18.70 -0.19
N ARG A 34 1.28 -18.46 -0.02
CA ARG A 34 1.82 -17.11 0.24
C ARG A 34 1.81 -16.23 -1.00
N ALA A 35 2.09 -16.79 -2.17
CA ALA A 35 2.11 -16.08 -3.45
C ALA A 35 0.70 -15.81 -4.01
N GLY A 36 -0.32 -16.49 -3.50
CA GLY A 36 -1.71 -16.33 -3.90
C GLY A 36 -2.40 -15.06 -3.35
N ASP A 37 -1.65 -14.16 -2.70
CA ASP A 37 -2.18 -12.91 -2.12
C ASP A 37 -1.33 -11.70 -2.54
N ALA A 38 -2.00 -10.67 -3.03
CA ALA A 38 -1.38 -9.44 -3.49
C ALA A 38 -0.70 -8.70 -2.33
N HIS A 39 -1.25 -8.75 -1.10
CA HIS A 39 -0.63 -8.13 0.07
C HIS A 39 0.75 -8.71 0.36
N ILE A 40 0.88 -10.03 0.25
CA ILE A 40 2.13 -10.74 0.53
C ILE A 40 3.13 -10.47 -0.59
N LEU A 41 2.71 -10.49 -1.85
CA LEU A 41 3.61 -10.13 -2.96
C LEU A 41 4.05 -8.67 -2.88
N THR A 42 3.17 -7.75 -2.51
CA THR A 42 3.53 -6.35 -2.26
C THR A 42 4.52 -6.22 -1.11
N GLN A 43 4.34 -6.98 -0.03
CA GLN A 43 5.28 -7.00 1.08
C GLN A 43 6.65 -7.53 0.63
N LEU A 44 6.69 -8.61 -0.14
CA LEU A 44 7.93 -9.17 -0.70
C LEU A 44 8.62 -8.19 -1.65
N ALA A 45 7.86 -7.43 -2.46
CA ALA A 45 8.41 -6.40 -3.34
C ALA A 45 9.18 -5.32 -2.56
N GLY A 46 8.77 -5.03 -1.31
CA GLY A 46 9.43 -4.07 -0.43
C GLY A 46 10.66 -4.59 0.34
N PHE A 47 11.01 -5.87 0.24
CA PHE A 47 12.15 -6.44 0.98
C PHE A 47 13.51 -6.11 0.33
N ASP A 48 14.56 -6.05 1.15
CA ASP A 48 15.95 -5.99 0.69
C ASP A 48 16.39 -7.40 0.25
N GLU A 49 16.69 -7.54 -1.04
CA GLU A 49 17.14 -8.79 -1.67
C GLU A 49 18.33 -9.43 -0.94
N ARG A 50 19.21 -8.61 -0.36
CA ARG A 50 20.42 -9.08 0.32
C ARG A 50 20.14 -9.83 1.63
N ARG A 51 18.94 -9.66 2.20
CA ARG A 51 18.54 -10.27 3.47
C ARG A 51 17.70 -11.53 3.29
N GLN A 52 17.34 -11.86 2.05
CA GLN A 52 16.46 -12.99 1.75
C GLN A 52 17.27 -14.23 1.42
N SER A 53 16.97 -15.32 2.13
CA SER A 53 17.53 -16.63 1.86
C SER A 53 16.67 -17.34 0.81
N LEU A 54 17.31 -17.96 -0.19
CA LEU A 54 16.64 -18.84 -1.15
C LEU A 54 16.40 -20.25 -0.56
N ASN A 55 16.92 -20.54 0.63
CA ASN A 55 16.73 -21.82 1.29
C ASN A 55 15.30 -21.89 1.90
N PRO A 56 14.39 -22.73 1.38
CA PRO A 56 13.01 -22.80 1.84
C PRO A 56 12.85 -23.33 3.27
N PHE A 57 13.92 -23.90 3.85
CA PHE A 57 13.94 -24.41 5.23
C PHE A 57 14.48 -23.39 6.25
N SER A 58 14.99 -22.25 5.79
CA SER A 58 15.41 -21.16 6.68
C SER A 58 14.21 -20.30 7.08
N GLU A 59 14.28 -19.64 8.24
CA GLU A 59 13.19 -18.76 8.72
C GLU A 59 12.89 -17.61 7.77
N THR A 60 13.92 -17.07 7.10
CA THR A 60 13.81 -16.03 6.06
C THR A 60 13.75 -16.61 4.64
N GLY A 61 13.55 -17.92 4.54
CA GLY A 61 13.48 -18.68 3.31
C GLY A 61 12.24 -18.36 2.50
N CYS A 62 12.39 -17.64 1.39
CA CYS A 62 11.31 -17.45 0.44
C CYS A 62 11.86 -17.59 -0.98
N PRO A 63 11.34 -18.54 -1.79
CA PRO A 63 11.83 -18.75 -3.15
C PRO A 63 11.40 -17.62 -4.12
N ILE A 64 10.43 -16.79 -3.73
CA ILE A 64 9.98 -15.65 -4.52
C ILE A 64 10.81 -14.44 -4.14
N THR A 65 11.71 -14.03 -5.04
CA THR A 65 12.49 -12.81 -4.86
C THR A 65 11.61 -11.56 -4.99
N PRO A 66 12.04 -10.39 -4.47
CA PRO A 66 11.32 -9.13 -4.62
C PRO A 66 11.03 -8.78 -6.08
N ASN A 67 11.98 -8.98 -7.00
CA ASN A 67 11.76 -8.72 -8.43
C ASN A 67 10.76 -9.71 -9.05
N MET A 68 10.79 -10.98 -8.63
CA MET A 68 9.77 -11.95 -9.05
C MET A 68 8.39 -11.53 -8.51
N ALA A 69 8.29 -11.05 -7.27
CA ALA A 69 7.01 -10.61 -6.72
C ALA A 69 6.41 -9.46 -7.55
N VAL A 70 7.21 -8.45 -7.93
CA VAL A 70 6.74 -7.38 -8.81
C VAL A 70 6.36 -7.91 -10.19
N TRP A 71 7.18 -8.79 -10.78
CA TRP A 71 6.86 -9.39 -12.08
C TRP A 71 5.54 -10.18 -12.05
N ILE A 72 5.31 -10.96 -10.99
CA ILE A 72 4.07 -11.72 -10.82
C ILE A 72 2.89 -10.74 -10.72
N LEU A 73 2.98 -9.71 -9.86
CA LEU A 73 1.96 -8.67 -9.72
C LEU A 73 1.58 -8.05 -11.07
N GLU A 74 2.58 -7.73 -11.89
CA GLU A 74 2.39 -7.02 -13.15
C GLU A 74 1.84 -7.86 -14.31
N ASN A 75 2.13 -9.16 -14.32
CA ASN A 75 1.88 -10.02 -15.49
C ASN A 75 0.67 -10.96 -15.31
N PHE A 76 0.26 -11.23 -14.08
CA PHE A 76 -0.88 -12.11 -13.83
C PHE A 76 -2.15 -11.32 -13.50
N ASN A 77 -3.15 -11.51 -14.37
CA ASN A 77 -4.47 -10.87 -14.26
C ASN A 77 -5.43 -11.65 -13.34
N HIS A 78 -5.17 -12.93 -13.08
CA HIS A 78 -6.09 -13.86 -12.41
C HIS A 78 -5.67 -14.15 -10.96
N PRO A 79 -6.64 -14.31 -10.04
CA PRO A 79 -6.69 -13.51 -8.84
C PRO A 79 -5.63 -13.98 -7.86
N TYR A 80 -4.83 -13.03 -7.40
CA TYR A 80 -4.55 -13.09 -5.98
C TYR A 80 -5.91 -13.13 -5.30
N SER A 81 -6.19 -14.19 -4.55
CA SER A 81 -7.32 -14.16 -3.64
C SER A 81 -7.23 -12.82 -2.90
N HIS A 82 -8.34 -12.08 -2.81
CA HIS A 82 -8.35 -10.77 -2.11
C HIS A 82 -7.74 -10.89 -0.69
N CYS A 83 -7.69 -12.12 -0.17
CA CYS A 83 -7.20 -12.47 1.14
C CYS A 83 -6.93 -13.99 1.22
N CYS A 84 -5.67 -14.42 1.37
CA CYS A 84 -5.40 -15.82 1.74
C CYS A 84 -5.64 -16.05 3.24
N PRO A 85 -5.80 -17.30 3.73
CA PRO A 85 -6.02 -17.56 5.16
C PRO A 85 -4.96 -16.93 6.07
N PHE A 86 -3.71 -16.86 5.61
CA PHE A 86 -2.63 -16.19 6.32
C PHE A 86 -2.88 -14.69 6.46
N SER A 87 -3.13 -13.95 5.37
CA SER A 87 -3.46 -12.53 5.43
C SER A 87 -4.75 -12.25 6.20
N ARG A 88 -5.72 -13.17 6.16
CA ARG A 88 -6.93 -13.09 6.99
C ARG A 88 -6.58 -13.13 8.48
N SER A 89 -5.68 -14.02 8.87
CA SER A 89 -5.22 -14.12 10.26
C SER A 89 -4.48 -12.87 10.74
N LEU A 90 -3.84 -12.14 9.81
CA LEU A 90 -3.19 -10.85 10.08
C LEU A 90 -4.16 -9.66 10.06
N GLY A 91 -5.42 -9.85 9.64
CA GLY A 91 -6.41 -8.77 9.56
C GLY A 91 -6.16 -7.72 8.49
N ILE A 92 -5.25 -7.98 7.53
CA ILE A 92 -4.79 -6.95 6.58
C ILE A 92 -5.64 -6.85 5.31
N CYS A 93 -6.54 -7.80 5.08
CA CYS A 93 -7.27 -7.95 3.81
C CYS A 93 -8.27 -6.84 3.47
N GLY A 94 -8.66 -6.01 4.44
CA GLY A 94 -9.49 -4.84 4.21
C GLY A 94 -8.71 -3.60 3.79
N THR A 95 -7.37 -3.69 3.74
CA THR A 95 -6.50 -2.56 3.38
C THR A 95 -6.44 -2.46 1.85
N PRO A 96 -6.63 -1.27 1.27
CA PRO A 96 -6.32 -1.04 -0.14
C PRO A 96 -4.85 -1.40 -0.42
N LEU A 97 -4.57 -2.09 -1.52
CA LEU A 97 -3.20 -2.48 -1.89
C LEU A 97 -2.32 -1.27 -2.19
N ILE A 98 -2.90 -0.18 -2.75
CA ILE A 98 -2.21 1.10 -2.92
C ILE A 98 -1.68 1.60 -1.57
N MET A 99 -2.51 1.53 -0.53
CA MET A 99 -2.17 1.96 0.83
C MET A 99 -1.15 1.00 1.47
N TRP A 100 -1.37 -0.31 1.34
CA TRP A 100 -0.46 -1.34 1.84
C TRP A 100 0.95 -1.21 1.25
N ALA A 101 1.07 -1.01 -0.07
CA ALA A 101 2.34 -0.74 -0.73
C ALA A 101 2.98 0.57 -0.24
N GLY A 102 2.15 1.60 -0.02
CA GLY A 102 2.57 2.91 0.49
C GLY A 102 3.28 2.85 1.84
N ARG A 103 2.82 2.01 2.76
CA ARG A 103 3.40 1.84 4.11
C ARG A 103 4.85 1.34 4.10
N GLY A 104 5.27 0.68 3.03
CA GLY A 104 6.65 0.22 2.87
C GLY A 104 7.62 1.31 2.39
N LEU A 105 7.11 2.38 1.76
CA LEU A 105 7.94 3.41 1.12
C LEU A 105 8.73 4.23 2.14
N GLY A 106 10.03 4.39 1.91
CA GLY A 106 10.95 5.15 2.76
C GLY A 106 11.44 4.41 4.00
N THR A 107 11.09 3.12 4.15
CA THR A 107 11.55 2.28 5.26
C THR A 107 12.74 1.39 4.90
N GLY A 108 12.97 1.18 3.60
CA GLY A 108 13.97 0.27 3.05
C GLY A 108 15.05 0.95 2.21
N PRO A 109 15.88 0.16 1.49
CA PRO A 109 16.82 0.71 0.51
C PRO A 109 16.08 1.31 -0.70
N VAL A 110 16.70 2.26 -1.39
CA VAL A 110 16.12 2.97 -2.56
C VAL A 110 15.54 2.01 -3.60
N VAL A 111 16.21 0.88 -3.88
CA VAL A 111 15.73 -0.12 -4.86
C VAL A 111 14.40 -0.77 -4.44
N ALA A 112 14.12 -0.86 -3.15
CA ALA A 112 12.82 -1.35 -2.66
C ALA A 112 11.72 -0.32 -2.90
N ASP A 113 12.01 0.97 -2.68
CA ASP A 113 11.06 2.05 -2.96
C ASP A 113 10.72 2.12 -4.45
N GLU A 114 11.70 1.98 -5.34
CA GLU A 114 11.47 1.93 -6.79
C GLU A 114 10.48 0.82 -7.19
N ARG A 115 10.63 -0.37 -6.60
CA ARG A 115 9.69 -1.49 -6.78
C ARG A 115 8.31 -1.16 -6.24
N LEU A 116 8.21 -0.61 -5.03
CA LEU A 116 6.93 -0.27 -4.41
C LEU A 116 6.20 0.84 -5.19
N PHE A 117 6.89 1.86 -5.67
CA PHE A 117 6.32 2.86 -6.58
C PHE A 117 5.82 2.22 -7.88
N ARG A 118 6.54 1.23 -8.41
CA ARG A 118 6.11 0.47 -9.60
C ARG A 118 4.82 -0.31 -9.32
N VAL A 119 4.75 -0.98 -8.17
CA VAL A 119 3.58 -1.73 -7.70
C VAL A 119 2.37 -0.80 -7.48
N VAL A 120 2.53 0.36 -6.85
CA VAL A 120 1.43 1.31 -6.67
C VAL A 120 0.89 1.80 -8.02
N ARG A 121 1.77 2.18 -8.96
CA ARG A 121 1.34 2.57 -10.31
C ARG A 121 0.60 1.44 -11.02
N HIS A 122 1.05 0.20 -10.84
CA HIS A 122 0.38 -0.96 -11.43
C HIS A 122 -1.04 -1.14 -10.87
N PHE A 123 -1.22 -1.03 -9.55
CA PHE A 123 -2.54 -1.11 -8.92
C PHE A 123 -3.49 -0.02 -9.37
N ILE A 124 -3.03 1.24 -9.44
CA ILE A 124 -3.82 2.36 -9.96
C ILE A 124 -4.24 2.08 -11.42
N ARG A 125 -3.33 1.61 -12.28
CA ARG A 125 -3.64 1.26 -13.68
C ARG A 125 -4.66 0.13 -13.81
N ARG A 126 -4.76 -0.77 -12.82
CA ARG A 126 -5.76 -1.83 -12.77
C ARG A 126 -7.12 -1.37 -12.24
N GLY A 127 -7.29 -0.09 -11.94
CA GLY A 127 -8.56 0.49 -11.51
C GLY A 127 -8.78 0.45 -10.00
N GLU A 128 -7.73 0.21 -9.21
CA GLU A 128 -7.86 0.34 -7.77
C GLU A 128 -8.15 1.78 -7.36
N ASN A 129 -9.11 1.96 -6.46
CA ASN A 129 -9.55 3.28 -6.03
C ASN A 129 -8.48 3.96 -5.17
N VAL A 130 -7.82 4.98 -5.73
CA VAL A 130 -6.81 5.81 -5.03
C VAL A 130 -7.36 6.53 -3.79
N ASN A 131 -8.67 6.78 -3.75
CA ASN A 131 -9.39 7.42 -2.66
C ASN A 131 -10.03 6.41 -1.69
N ALA A 132 -9.72 5.12 -1.82
CA ALA A 132 -10.20 4.12 -0.88
C ALA A 132 -9.75 4.47 0.54
N SER A 133 -10.66 4.28 1.49
CA SER A 133 -10.44 4.56 2.90
C SER A 133 -10.33 3.26 3.69
N HIS A 134 -9.37 3.21 4.60
CA HIS A 134 -9.20 2.13 5.55
C HIS A 134 -8.96 2.70 6.95
N ASP A 135 -9.70 2.20 7.93
CA ASP A 135 -9.76 2.77 9.27
C ASP A 135 -9.96 4.30 9.27
N GLY A 136 -10.75 4.82 8.32
CA GLY A 136 -11.03 6.26 8.21
C GLY A 136 -9.88 7.13 7.67
N LEU A 137 -8.81 6.53 7.13
CA LEU A 137 -7.74 7.24 6.43
C LEU A 137 -7.72 6.85 4.95
N THR A 138 -7.28 7.77 4.09
CA THR A 138 -6.99 7.48 2.68
C THR A 138 -5.48 7.26 2.53
N ALA A 139 -5.05 6.75 1.38
CA ALA A 139 -3.62 6.62 1.06
C ALA A 139 -2.87 7.97 1.20
N LEU A 140 -3.53 9.08 0.83
CA LEU A 140 -2.93 10.41 0.93
C LEU A 140 -2.74 10.86 2.39
N HIS A 141 -3.69 10.53 3.29
CA HIS A 141 -3.49 10.77 4.72
C HIS A 141 -2.28 10.01 5.26
N GLU A 142 -2.06 8.76 4.84
CA GLU A 142 -0.86 8.00 5.24
C GLU A 142 0.43 8.61 4.68
N ALA A 143 0.42 9.08 3.43
CA ALA A 143 1.58 9.77 2.85
C ALA A 143 1.98 11.01 3.67
N VAL A 144 0.99 11.77 4.14
CA VAL A 144 1.21 12.91 5.05
C VAL A 144 1.73 12.46 6.41
N LEU A 145 1.12 11.45 7.03
CA LEU A 145 1.54 10.91 8.34
C LEU A 145 2.99 10.41 8.33
N PHE A 146 3.42 9.77 7.23
CA PHE A 146 4.78 9.28 7.06
C PHE A 146 5.77 10.36 6.60
N ALA A 147 5.30 11.57 6.31
CA ALA A 147 6.08 12.65 5.71
C ALA A 147 6.77 12.21 4.40
N ASN A 148 6.05 11.48 3.54
CA ASN A 148 6.57 10.97 2.28
C ASN A 148 6.07 11.82 1.09
N PRO A 149 6.86 12.83 0.66
CA PRO A 149 6.44 13.74 -0.41
C PRO A 149 6.29 13.06 -1.77
N GLN A 150 7.15 12.07 -2.08
CA GLN A 150 7.10 11.35 -3.35
C GLN A 150 5.85 10.48 -3.47
N TYR A 151 5.47 9.82 -2.37
CA TYR A 151 4.23 9.06 -2.31
C TYR A 151 3.00 9.96 -2.43
N ALA A 152 3.00 11.11 -1.72
CA ALA A 152 1.93 12.10 -1.84
C ALA A 152 1.79 12.64 -3.27
N GLU A 153 2.91 13.04 -3.90
CA GLU A 153 2.91 13.58 -5.27
C GLU A 153 2.38 12.56 -6.29
N MET A 154 2.79 11.29 -6.17
CA MET A 154 2.26 10.23 -7.02
C MET A 154 0.74 10.05 -6.84
N LEU A 155 0.25 9.99 -5.59
CA LEU A 155 -1.17 9.84 -5.32
C LEU A 155 -1.99 11.01 -5.89
N LEU A 156 -1.54 12.24 -5.67
CA LEU A 156 -2.20 13.46 -6.18
C LEU A 156 -2.23 13.48 -7.71
N THR A 157 -1.12 13.15 -8.36
CA THR A 157 -1.02 13.06 -9.83
C THR A 157 -2.01 12.02 -10.40
N HIS A 158 -2.36 11.00 -9.61
CA HIS A 158 -3.31 9.97 -9.99
C HIS A 158 -4.74 10.20 -9.46
N GLY A 159 -5.08 11.43 -9.03
CA GLY A 159 -6.45 11.82 -8.67
C GLY A 159 -6.85 11.53 -7.21
N ALA A 160 -5.88 11.40 -6.30
CA ALA A 160 -6.18 11.43 -4.87
C ALA A 160 -6.78 12.78 -4.48
N ASN A 161 -7.90 12.77 -3.76
CA ASN A 161 -8.60 13.96 -3.30
C ASN A 161 -7.92 14.49 -2.01
N PRO A 162 -7.25 15.66 -2.05
CA PRO A 162 -6.61 16.24 -0.87
C PRO A 162 -7.60 16.80 0.15
N TYR A 163 -8.87 16.99 -0.24
CA TYR A 163 -9.96 17.49 0.61
C TYR A 163 -10.77 16.37 1.29
N ALA A 164 -10.45 15.10 1.03
CA ALA A 164 -11.08 14.00 1.75
C ALA A 164 -10.77 14.10 3.24
N THR A 165 -11.78 13.96 4.10
CA THR A 165 -11.63 14.14 5.55
C THR A 165 -11.41 12.82 6.29
N ILE A 166 -10.62 12.85 7.35
CA ILE A 166 -10.35 11.69 8.21
C ILE A 166 -11.58 11.29 9.02
N GLN A 167 -12.01 10.04 8.89
CA GLN A 167 -13.16 9.46 9.59
C GLN A 167 -12.74 8.61 10.80
N ARG A 168 -12.17 9.26 11.82
CA ARG A 168 -11.73 8.62 13.09
C ARG A 168 -12.31 9.33 14.31
N PRO A 169 -13.60 9.10 14.66
CA PRO A 169 -14.25 9.79 15.77
C PRO A 169 -13.44 9.64 17.08
N GLY A 170 -13.35 10.73 17.84
CA GLY A 170 -12.57 10.80 19.09
C GLY A 170 -11.06 11.00 18.95
N LYS A 171 -10.52 11.05 17.71
CA LYS A 171 -9.12 11.44 17.47
C LYS A 171 -9.03 12.92 17.12
N LYS A 172 -7.94 13.59 17.53
CA LYS A 172 -7.66 15.01 17.17
C LYS A 172 -7.57 15.25 15.66
N SER A 173 -7.28 14.21 14.89
CA SER A 173 -7.21 14.27 13.43
C SER A 173 -8.56 14.07 12.75
N HIS A 174 -9.63 13.76 13.48
CA HIS A 174 -10.95 13.58 12.88
C HIS A 174 -11.42 14.86 12.19
N GLY A 175 -12.02 14.72 11.00
CA GLY A 175 -12.52 15.84 10.21
C GLY A 175 -11.43 16.58 9.44
N LEU A 176 -10.14 16.35 9.74
CA LEU A 176 -9.07 17.01 9.02
C LEU A 176 -8.91 16.43 7.61
N ASN A 177 -8.66 17.30 6.64
CA ASN A 177 -8.19 16.93 5.31
C ASN A 177 -6.65 16.83 5.25
N ALA A 178 -6.08 16.55 4.08
CA ALA A 178 -4.63 16.35 3.93
C ALA A 178 -3.81 17.60 4.26
N PHE A 179 -4.30 18.80 3.92
CA PHE A 179 -3.65 20.08 4.22
C PHE A 179 -3.64 20.37 5.72
N GLU A 180 -4.82 20.27 6.34
CA GLU A 180 -5.01 20.55 7.77
C GLU A 180 -4.25 19.53 8.63
N LEU A 181 -4.23 18.26 8.20
CA LEU A 181 -3.42 17.23 8.84
C LEU A 181 -1.92 17.59 8.77
N ALA A 182 -1.42 18.00 7.60
CA ALA A 182 -0.02 18.36 7.43
C ALA A 182 0.36 19.58 8.29
N GLU A 183 -0.52 20.58 8.38
CA GLU A 183 -0.34 21.73 9.26
C GLU A 183 -0.30 21.33 10.74
N LEU A 184 -1.28 20.53 11.19
CA LEU A 184 -1.32 20.04 12.56
C LEU A 184 -0.05 19.25 12.93
N LEU A 185 0.49 18.46 12.00
CA LEU A 185 1.74 17.71 12.22
C LEU A 185 2.98 18.62 12.21
N SER A 186 3.04 19.63 11.34
CA SER A 186 4.10 20.65 11.34
C SER A 186 4.19 21.39 12.68
N THR A 187 3.07 21.68 13.35
CA THR A 187 3.11 22.33 14.67
C THR A 187 3.82 21.49 15.74
N ARG A 188 3.81 20.16 15.60
CA ARG A 188 4.43 19.23 16.56
C ARG A 188 5.89 18.94 16.23
N ASN A 189 6.24 18.91 14.94
CA ASN A 189 7.59 18.64 14.47
C ASN A 189 7.89 19.53 13.25
N PRO A 190 8.34 20.77 13.48
CA PRO A 190 8.65 21.70 12.40
C PRO A 190 9.81 21.17 11.53
N GLY A 191 9.81 21.46 10.23
CA GLY A 191 10.83 20.97 9.29
C GLY A 191 10.48 19.63 8.65
N ARG A 192 10.00 18.64 9.44
CA ARG A 192 9.75 17.28 8.92
C ARG A 192 8.70 17.22 7.82
N PHE A 193 7.66 18.05 7.92
CA PHE A 193 6.51 18.02 7.02
C PHE A 193 6.56 19.11 5.93
N ASP A 194 7.61 19.91 5.86
CA ASP A 194 7.66 21.08 4.95
C ASP A 194 7.69 20.65 3.48
N THR A 195 8.36 19.55 3.18
CA THR A 195 8.44 18.98 1.82
C THR A 195 7.10 18.40 1.37
N VAL A 196 6.37 17.67 2.22
CA VAL A 196 5.05 17.16 1.87
C VAL A 196 4.02 18.29 1.77
N ARG A 197 4.15 19.34 2.60
CA ARG A 197 3.33 20.55 2.49
C ARG A 197 3.56 21.29 1.19
N SER A 198 4.82 21.43 0.75
CA SER A 198 5.11 22.07 -0.53
C SER A 198 4.55 21.27 -1.70
N VAL A 199 4.58 19.93 -1.63
CA VAL A 199 3.89 19.06 -2.61
C VAL A 199 2.39 19.34 -2.59
N LEU A 200 1.72 19.27 -1.44
CA LEU A 200 0.28 19.52 -1.34
C LEU A 200 -0.10 20.90 -1.89
N ALA A 201 0.68 21.94 -1.59
CA ALA A 201 0.44 23.30 -2.06
C ALA A 201 0.47 23.44 -3.59
N LYS A 202 1.19 22.57 -4.32
CA LYS A 202 1.13 22.54 -5.80
C LYS A 202 -0.26 22.11 -6.32
N PHE A 203 -0.98 21.33 -5.53
CA PHE A 203 -2.29 20.76 -5.86
C PHE A 203 -3.44 21.44 -5.11
N SER A 204 -3.18 22.56 -4.43
CA SER A 204 -4.27 23.41 -3.97
C SER A 204 -4.89 24.10 -5.17
N GLU A 205 -6.15 23.81 -5.48
CA GLU A 205 -6.91 24.70 -6.35
C GLU A 205 -6.95 26.10 -5.70
N PRO A 206 -6.92 27.20 -6.48
CA PRO A 206 -7.35 28.48 -5.95
C PRO A 206 -8.83 28.33 -5.57
N SER A 207 -9.10 28.22 -4.26
CA SER A 207 -10.45 28.07 -3.72
C SER A 207 -11.46 28.99 -4.42
N PRO A 208 -12.45 28.46 -5.17
CA PRO A 208 -13.53 29.25 -5.70
C PRO A 208 -14.61 29.41 -4.63
N THR A 209 -14.31 30.12 -3.53
CA THR A 209 -15.31 30.76 -2.63
C THR A 209 -14.62 31.52 -1.51
N ALA A 210 -14.21 32.75 -1.83
CA ALA A 210 -14.34 33.89 -0.93
C ALA A 210 -15.02 35.03 -1.70
N SER A 211 -16.10 34.72 -2.41
CA SER A 211 -17.07 35.73 -2.81
C SER A 211 -17.76 36.19 -1.52
N ALA A 212 -17.47 37.44 -1.15
CA ALA A 212 -18.04 38.18 -0.04
C ALA A 212 -19.57 37.99 0.05
N PRO A 213 -20.17 38.14 1.26
CA PRO A 213 -21.62 38.18 1.35
C PRO A 213 -22.14 39.36 0.52
N GLU A 214 -22.87 39.07 -0.56
CA GLU A 214 -23.67 40.09 -1.24
C GLU A 214 -24.72 40.59 -0.24
N THR A 215 -24.48 41.79 0.27
CA THR A 215 -25.42 42.56 1.05
C THR A 215 -26.70 42.75 0.23
N PRO A 216 -27.90 42.43 0.75
CA PRO A 216 -29.13 42.65 0.00
C PRO A 216 -29.33 44.15 -0.23
N THR A 217 -29.40 44.55 -1.49
CA THR A 217 -29.82 45.89 -1.89
C THR A 217 -31.29 46.08 -1.52
N PRO A 218 -31.68 47.17 -0.83
CA PRO A 218 -33.08 47.44 -0.53
C PRO A 218 -33.76 47.95 -1.81
N SER A 219 -34.61 47.12 -2.42
CA SER A 219 -35.51 47.57 -3.49
C SER A 219 -36.55 48.51 -2.88
N SER A 220 -36.43 49.79 -3.21
CA SER A 220 -37.38 50.84 -2.92
C SER A 220 -38.58 50.72 -3.86
N HIS A 221 -39.62 49.99 -3.45
CA HIS A 221 -40.94 50.16 -4.08
C HIS A 221 -41.54 51.49 -3.64
N ARG A 222 -41.29 52.50 -4.48
CA ARG A 222 -41.98 53.78 -4.49
C ARG A 222 -43.40 53.57 -5.02
N THR A 223 -44.36 54.07 -4.26
CA THR A 223 -45.78 54.23 -4.60
C THR A 223 -45.99 55.24 -5.74
N SER A 224 -46.88 54.89 -6.67
CA SER A 224 -47.72 55.77 -7.53
C SER A 224 -48.72 54.81 -8.20
N GLY A 225 -50.04 54.96 -8.18
CA GLY A 225 -50.85 56.16 -8.22
C GLY A 225 -51.29 56.41 -9.67
N ASN A 226 -52.59 56.20 -9.95
CA ASN A 226 -53.38 56.49 -11.17
C ASN A 226 -53.14 55.55 -12.37
N ASP A 227 -54.13 54.99 -13.10
CA ASP A 227 -55.54 55.33 -13.34
C ASP A 227 -56.47 54.10 -13.22
#